data_AF-A0A3D3K190-F1
#
_entry.id   AF-A0A3D3K190-F1
#
_cell.length_a   1.000
_cell.length_b   1.000
_cell.length_c   1.000
_cell.angle_alpha   90.00
_cell.angle_beta   90.00
_cell.angle_gamma   90.00
#
_symmetry.space_group_name_H-M   'P 1'
#
loop_
_entity.id
_entity.type
_entity.pdbx_description
1 polymer ?
#
loop_
_entity_poly.entity_id
_entity_poly.type
_entity_poly.pdbx_seq_one_letter_code
_entity_poly.pdbx_strand_id
1 'polypeptide(L)'
;MKYVILSLLSAMLLSISWPTYGIPFFIFFALVPLMMMEHDITKFSKIKRKGWVIFGLSYLCFVIWNIVTTGWLYGSKNPDGTHSLMAVVFPVLVNSLLYSFVFQLYHWYKKLQGTYWGLTFFVAIWMCFEKLHMSWEFTWPWLNLGNAFSEYPKIIQWYDTLGATGGSFWI
;
A
#
# COMPACT_ATOMS: atom_id res chain seq x y z
N MET A 1 -15.13 -15.05 5.23
CA MET A 1 -15.71 -13.78 4.72
C MET A 1 -15.23 -12.56 5.48
N LYS A 2 -15.33 -12.48 6.83
CA LYS A 2 -14.88 -11.32 7.63
C LYS A 2 -13.52 -10.73 7.20
N TYR A 3 -12.48 -11.56 7.08
CA TYR A 3 -11.12 -11.08 6.75
C TYR A 3 -10.98 -10.55 5.32
N VAL A 4 -11.73 -11.10 4.37
CA VAL A 4 -11.76 -10.61 2.99
C VAL A 4 -12.42 -9.23 2.95
N ILE A 5 -13.49 -9.03 3.71
CA ILE A 5 -14.17 -7.73 3.81
C ILE A 5 -13.22 -6.66 4.35
N LEU A 6 -12.44 -6.96 5.40
CA LEU A 6 -11.47 -6.01 5.94
C LEU A 6 -10.34 -5.68 4.95
N SER A 7 -9.86 -6.66 4.20
CA SER A 7 -8.88 -6.45 3.12
C SER A 7 -9.47 -5.57 2.00
N LEU A 8 -10.69 -5.86 1.54
CA LEU A 8 -11.39 -5.08 0.52
C LEU A 8 -11.71 -3.65 0.99
N LEU A 9 -12.07 -3.47 2.26
CA LEU A 9 -12.32 -2.16 2.84
C LEU A 9 -11.04 -1.30 2.81
N SER A 10 -9.90 -1.90 3.17
CA SER A 10 -8.60 -1.22 3.08
C SER A 10 -8.26 -0.86 1.64
N ALA A 11 -8.47 -1.79 0.72
CA ALA A 11 -8.25 -1.56 -0.71
C ALA A 11 -9.10 -0.40 -1.25
N MET A 12 -10.37 -0.32 -0.83
CA MET A 12 -11.28 0.74 -1.20
C MET A 12 -10.84 2.09 -0.62
N LEU A 13 -10.50 2.14 0.68
CA LEU A 13 -10.04 3.36 1.34
C LEU A 13 -8.73 3.88 0.73
N LEU A 14 -7.78 2.96 0.46
CA LEU A 14 -6.57 3.29 -0.29
C LEU A 14 -6.98 3.87 -1.64
N SER A 15 -7.75 3.14 -2.45
CA SER A 15 -8.10 3.56 -3.81
C SER A 15 -8.82 4.89 -3.92
N ILE A 16 -9.74 5.23 -2.99
CA ILE A 16 -10.48 6.51 -3.03
C ILE A 16 -9.60 7.71 -2.66
N SER A 17 -8.45 7.47 -2.02
CA SER A 17 -7.54 8.53 -1.55
C SER A 17 -6.66 9.12 -2.67
N TRP A 18 -6.58 8.50 -3.84
CA TRP A 18 -5.61 8.83 -4.90
C TRP A 18 -6.14 9.55 -6.15
N PRO A 19 -7.38 9.32 -6.64
CA PRO A 19 -7.86 9.98 -7.85
C PRO A 19 -7.84 11.50 -7.71
N THR A 20 -7.76 12.22 -8.84
CA THR A 20 -7.81 13.70 -8.88
C THR A 20 -9.08 14.27 -8.22
N TYR A 21 -10.17 13.49 -8.20
CA TYR A 21 -11.43 13.80 -7.50
C TYR A 21 -11.64 12.95 -6.24
N GLY A 22 -10.59 12.34 -5.73
CA GLY A 22 -10.58 11.50 -4.53
C GLY A 22 -10.61 12.32 -3.25
N ILE A 23 -10.73 11.62 -2.12
CA ILE A 23 -10.75 12.20 -0.78
C ILE A 23 -9.51 11.69 -0.04
N PRO A 24 -8.39 12.44 -0.04
CA PRO A 24 -7.10 11.92 0.45
C PRO A 24 -7.08 11.66 1.95
N PHE A 25 -7.99 12.27 2.72
CA PHE A 25 -8.10 12.06 4.17
C PHE A 25 -8.39 10.61 4.58
N PHE A 26 -8.94 9.78 3.69
CA PHE A 26 -9.12 8.36 3.98
C PHE A 26 -7.80 7.60 4.09
N ILE A 27 -6.69 8.14 3.58
CA ILE A 27 -5.38 7.48 3.60
C ILE A 27 -4.90 7.17 5.04
N PHE A 28 -5.17 8.07 6.00
CA PHE A 28 -4.85 7.89 7.43
C PHE A 28 -5.50 6.65 8.05
N PHE A 29 -6.65 6.24 7.51
CA PHE A 29 -7.41 5.10 8.01
C PHE A 29 -7.32 3.90 7.08
N ALA A 30 -6.69 4.04 5.91
CA ALA A 30 -6.79 3.05 4.85
C ALA A 30 -6.11 1.73 5.20
N LEU A 31 -5.02 1.75 5.97
CA LEU A 31 -4.30 0.55 6.41
C LEU A 31 -4.87 -0.05 7.70
N VAL A 32 -5.75 0.67 8.42
CA VAL A 32 -6.28 0.24 9.71
C VAL A 32 -7.08 -1.07 9.61
N PRO A 33 -8.04 -1.23 8.66
CA PRO A 33 -8.78 -2.49 8.57
C PRO A 33 -7.87 -3.67 8.18
N LEU A 34 -6.80 -3.42 7.41
CA LEU A 34 -5.81 -4.44 7.05
C LEU A 34 -5.01 -4.89 8.27
N MET A 35 -4.61 -3.94 9.13
CA MET A 35 -3.96 -4.24 10.41
C MET A 35 -4.90 -4.96 11.38
N MET A 36 -6.19 -4.62 11.41
CA MET A 36 -7.19 -5.34 12.20
C MET A 36 -7.37 -6.79 11.70
N MET A 37 -7.38 -6.99 10.38
CA MET A 37 -7.42 -8.33 9.77
C MET A 37 -6.21 -9.16 10.20
N GLU A 38 -4.99 -8.60 10.12
CA GLU A 38 -3.78 -9.27 10.58
C GLU A 38 -3.87 -9.64 12.06
N HIS A 39 -4.27 -8.69 12.91
CA HIS A 39 -4.35 -8.89 14.35
C HIS A 39 -5.34 -10.00 14.73
N ASP A 40 -6.53 -10.00 14.12
CA ASP A 40 -7.57 -10.99 14.36
C ASP A 40 -7.14 -12.40 13.92
N ILE A 41 -6.50 -12.51 12.75
CA ILE A 41 -5.96 -13.80 12.28
C ILE A 41 -4.87 -14.30 13.22
N THR A 42 -3.96 -13.43 13.62
CA THR A 42 -2.84 -13.79 14.48
C THR A 42 -3.30 -14.26 15.86
N LYS A 43 -4.22 -13.53 16.51
CA LYS A 43 -4.63 -13.78 17.90
C LYS A 43 -5.81 -14.73 18.07
N PHE A 44 -6.87 -14.59 17.26
CA PHE A 44 -8.17 -15.23 17.54
C PHE A 44 -8.53 -16.35 16.56
N SER A 45 -7.90 -16.38 15.39
CA SER A 45 -8.23 -17.37 14.37
C SER A 45 -7.61 -18.76 14.62
N LYS A 46 -8.35 -19.82 14.30
CA LYS A 46 -7.91 -21.22 14.27
C LYS A 46 -7.27 -21.65 12.94
N ILE A 47 -7.11 -20.72 12.00
CA ILE A 47 -6.56 -20.99 10.66
C ILE A 47 -5.13 -21.54 10.75
N LYS A 48 -4.85 -22.62 10.01
CA LYS A 48 -3.49 -23.14 9.80
C LYS A 48 -2.74 -22.24 8.79
N ARG A 49 -1.42 -22.10 8.95
CA ARG A 49 -0.56 -21.26 8.07
C ARG A 49 -1.01 -19.78 8.00
N LYS A 50 -1.26 -19.18 9.16
CA LYS A 50 -1.70 -17.78 9.31
C LYS A 50 -0.92 -16.77 8.44
N GLY A 51 0.40 -16.88 8.39
CA GLY A 51 1.25 -15.99 7.60
C GLY A 51 0.97 -16.01 6.09
N TRP A 52 0.61 -17.16 5.51
CA TRP A 52 0.27 -17.24 4.09
C TRP A 52 -1.09 -16.62 3.79
N VAL A 53 -2.03 -16.74 4.72
CA VAL A 53 -3.35 -16.12 4.59
C VAL A 53 -3.26 -14.60 4.71
N ILE A 54 -2.46 -14.10 5.64
CA ILE A 54 -2.20 -12.66 5.79
C ILE A 54 -1.54 -12.12 4.53
N PHE A 55 -0.49 -12.79 4.02
CA PHE A 55 0.16 -12.41 2.77
C PHE A 55 -0.83 -12.36 1.60
N GLY A 56 -1.62 -13.42 1.38
CA GLY A 56 -2.59 -13.47 0.29
C GLY A 56 -3.69 -12.39 0.38
N LEU A 57 -4.17 -12.08 1.60
CA LEU A 57 -5.15 -11.02 1.81
C LEU A 57 -4.55 -9.61 1.65
N SER A 58 -3.31 -9.39 2.09
CA SER A 58 -2.59 -8.13 1.84
C SER A 58 -2.28 -7.94 0.36
N TYR A 59 -1.92 -9.02 -0.35
CA TYR A 59 -1.67 -8.99 -1.78
C TYR A 59 -2.93 -8.65 -2.57
N LEU A 60 -4.06 -9.27 -2.23
CA LEU A 60 -5.34 -8.89 -2.82
C LEU A 60 -5.66 -7.40 -2.60
N CYS A 61 -5.43 -6.89 -1.39
CA CYS A 61 -5.65 -5.48 -1.07
C CYS A 61 -4.80 -4.55 -1.95
N PHE A 62 -3.49 -4.80 -1.99
CA PHE A 62 -2.56 -3.96 -2.74
C PHE A 62 -2.71 -4.09 -4.25
N VAL A 63 -3.09 -5.27 -4.77
CA VAL A 63 -3.41 -5.45 -6.20
C VAL A 63 -4.61 -4.60 -6.59
N ILE A 64 -5.70 -4.64 -5.80
CA ILE A 64 -6.89 -3.81 -6.09
C ILE A 64 -6.52 -2.32 -6.04
N TRP A 65 -5.78 -1.91 -5.01
CA TRP A 65 -5.31 -0.52 -4.92
C TRP A 65 -4.48 -0.11 -6.14
N ASN A 66 -3.50 -0.91 -6.54
CA ASN A 66 -2.68 -0.65 -7.72
C ASN A 66 -3.52 -0.58 -9.01
N ILE A 67 -4.41 -1.55 -9.24
CA ILE A 67 -5.27 -1.55 -10.44
C ILE A 67 -6.14 -0.29 -10.51
N VAL A 68 -6.78 0.10 -9.42
CA VAL A 68 -7.71 1.24 -9.42
C VAL A 68 -6.96 2.56 -9.61
N THR A 69 -5.78 2.70 -9.01
CA THR A 69 -5.03 3.96 -9.00
C THR A 69 -4.11 4.14 -10.20
N THR A 70 -3.54 3.06 -10.73
CA THR A 70 -2.63 3.10 -11.88
C THR A 70 -3.21 2.45 -13.14
N GLY A 71 -4.50 2.08 -13.13
CA GLY A 71 -5.17 1.43 -14.27
C GLY A 71 -5.24 2.29 -15.54
N TRP A 72 -5.15 3.62 -15.40
CA TRP A 72 -5.09 4.54 -16.53
C TRP A 72 -3.89 4.29 -17.45
N LEU A 73 -2.83 3.64 -16.95
CA LEU A 73 -1.66 3.25 -17.75
C LEU A 73 -2.00 2.29 -18.89
N TYR A 74 -3.17 1.65 -18.86
CA TYR A 74 -3.68 0.88 -19.99
C TYR A 74 -3.86 1.73 -21.25
N GLY A 75 -4.03 3.06 -21.11
CA GLY A 75 -4.06 4.00 -22.23
C GLY A 75 -2.74 4.13 -22.99
N SER A 76 -1.62 3.64 -22.44
CA SER A 76 -0.31 3.67 -23.08
C SER A 76 -0.28 2.76 -24.32
N LYS A 77 0.27 3.25 -25.43
CA LYS A 77 0.33 2.50 -26.70
C LYS A 77 1.73 1.98 -27.00
N ASN A 78 1.78 0.77 -27.54
CA ASN A 78 2.97 0.19 -28.17
C ASN A 78 3.27 0.91 -29.49
N PRO A 79 4.48 0.73 -30.08
CA PRO A 79 4.82 1.28 -31.40
C PRO A 79 3.81 0.91 -32.49
N ASP A 80 3.18 -0.26 -32.37
CA ASP A 80 2.17 -0.77 -33.31
C ASP A 80 0.76 -0.19 -33.08
N GLY A 81 0.61 0.77 -32.15
CA GLY A 81 -0.66 1.43 -31.84
C GLY A 81 -1.60 0.65 -30.90
N THR A 82 -1.26 -0.58 -30.52
CA THR A 82 -2.01 -1.41 -29.55
C THR A 82 -1.76 -0.99 -28.11
N HIS A 83 -2.70 -1.26 -27.20
CA HIS A 83 -2.53 -0.97 -25.78
C HIS A 83 -1.43 -1.84 -25.16
N SER A 84 -0.54 -1.22 -24.37
CA SER A 84 0.56 -1.91 -23.69
C SER A 84 0.06 -2.58 -22.41
N LEU A 85 -0.43 -3.82 -22.52
CA LEU A 85 -0.86 -4.60 -21.35
C LEU A 85 0.28 -4.84 -20.36
N MET A 86 1.50 -5.08 -20.86
CA MET A 86 2.66 -5.33 -20.01
C MET A 86 3.06 -4.12 -19.18
N ALA A 87 2.81 -2.90 -19.67
CA ALA A 87 3.05 -1.67 -18.92
C ALA A 87 2.16 -1.52 -17.69
N VAL A 88 1.04 -2.25 -17.62
CA VAL A 88 0.12 -2.25 -16.46
C VAL A 88 0.31 -3.48 -15.61
N VAL A 89 0.28 -4.67 -16.22
CA VAL A 89 0.24 -5.95 -15.50
C VAL A 89 1.51 -6.14 -14.67
N PHE A 90 2.68 -5.87 -15.25
CA PHE A 90 3.94 -6.11 -14.55
C PHE A 90 4.11 -5.19 -13.34
N PRO A 91 3.97 -3.85 -13.44
CA PRO A 91 4.08 -2.98 -12.28
C PRO A 91 3.02 -3.27 -11.21
N VAL A 92 1.76 -3.51 -11.61
CA VAL A 92 0.68 -3.83 -10.65
C VAL A 92 1.03 -5.06 -9.81
N LEU A 93 1.44 -6.16 -10.46
CA LEU A 93 1.74 -7.41 -9.75
C LEU A 93 2.99 -7.29 -8.89
N VAL A 94 4.07 -6.72 -9.43
CA VAL A 94 5.36 -6.59 -8.73
C VAL A 94 5.24 -5.61 -7.57
N ASN A 95 4.68 -4.43 -7.78
CA ASN A 95 4.53 -3.43 -6.72
C ASN A 95 3.63 -3.94 -5.59
N SER A 96 2.51 -4.59 -5.92
CA SER A 96 1.63 -5.21 -4.93
C SER A 96 2.32 -6.32 -4.14
N LEU A 97 3.19 -7.10 -4.80
CA LEU A 97 3.98 -8.14 -4.15
C LEU A 97 4.97 -7.52 -3.15
N LEU A 98 5.63 -6.43 -3.52
CA LEU A 98 6.55 -5.73 -2.65
C LEU A 98 5.85 -5.13 -1.42
N TYR A 99 4.73 -4.42 -1.59
CA TYR A 99 3.94 -3.92 -0.46
C TYR A 99 3.44 -5.06 0.45
N SER A 100 3.02 -6.18 -0.14
CA SER A 100 2.61 -7.36 0.64
C SER A 100 3.77 -7.96 1.41
N PHE A 101 4.97 -7.96 0.83
CA PHE A 101 6.18 -8.42 1.50
C PHE A 101 6.55 -7.51 2.68
N VAL A 102 6.47 -6.19 2.52
CA VAL A 102 6.64 -5.21 3.62
C VAL A 102 5.65 -5.47 4.74
N PHE A 103 4.36 -5.68 4.42
CA PHE A 103 3.34 -6.01 5.40
C PHE A 103 3.59 -7.36 6.09
N GLN A 104 4.14 -8.33 5.35
CA GLN A 104 4.52 -9.62 5.90
C GLN A 104 5.70 -9.52 6.88
N LEU A 105 6.70 -8.70 6.59
CA LEU A 105 7.81 -8.41 7.52
C LEU A 105 7.26 -7.81 8.82
N TYR A 106 6.32 -6.87 8.72
CA TYR A 106 5.60 -6.32 9.86
C TYR A 106 4.92 -7.42 10.69
N HIS A 107 4.14 -8.30 10.04
CA HIS A 107 3.45 -9.40 10.72
C HIS A 107 4.44 -10.30 11.49
N TRP A 108 5.56 -10.69 10.86
CA TRP A 108 6.57 -11.53 11.50
C TRP A 108 7.22 -10.83 12.70
N TYR A 109 7.61 -9.57 12.56
CA TYR A 109 8.22 -8.82 13.65
C TYR A 109 7.25 -8.60 14.81
N LYS A 110 6.01 -8.19 14.53
CA LYS A 110 4.94 -8.03 15.51
C LYS A 110 4.66 -9.32 16.29
N LYS A 111 4.71 -10.47 15.62
CA LYS A 111 4.51 -11.77 16.27
C LYS A 111 5.61 -12.08 17.29
N LEU A 112 6.84 -11.62 17.05
CA LEU A 112 7.99 -11.84 17.93
C LEU A 112 8.03 -10.84 19.09
N GLN A 113 7.85 -9.54 18.83
CA GLN A 113 8.07 -8.46 19.80
C GLN A 113 6.79 -7.89 20.43
N GLY A 114 5.62 -8.25 19.89
CA GLY A 114 4.33 -7.75 20.35
C GLY A 114 3.80 -6.56 19.54
N THR A 115 2.58 -6.12 19.86
CA THR A 115 1.82 -5.17 19.06
C THR A 115 2.48 -3.79 18.97
N TYR A 116 2.91 -3.21 20.09
CA TYR A 116 3.46 -1.85 20.12
C TYR A 116 4.73 -1.73 19.27
N TRP A 117 5.71 -2.61 19.49
CA TRP A 117 6.92 -2.67 18.68
C TRP A 117 6.63 -3.03 17.22
N GLY A 118 5.64 -3.88 16.97
CA GLY A 118 5.15 -4.18 15.62
C GLY A 118 4.69 -2.94 14.86
N LEU A 119 3.90 -2.06 15.50
CA LEU A 119 3.41 -0.84 14.87
C LEU A 119 4.54 0.16 14.60
N THR A 120 5.46 0.36 15.54
CA THR A 120 6.63 1.22 15.30
C THR A 120 7.50 0.69 14.17
N PHE A 121 7.71 -0.64 14.13
CA PHE A 121 8.44 -1.28 13.04
C PHE A 121 7.73 -1.14 11.71
N PHE A 122 6.40 -1.18 11.67
CA PHE A 122 5.62 -0.99 10.45
C PHE A 122 5.92 0.36 9.78
N VAL A 123 5.94 1.45 10.56
CA VAL A 123 6.30 2.78 10.05
C VAL A 123 7.72 2.79 9.50
N ALA A 124 8.68 2.23 10.25
CA ALA A 124 10.07 2.19 9.83
C ALA A 124 10.28 1.38 8.53
N ILE A 125 9.73 0.17 8.45
CA ILE A 125 9.89 -0.69 7.27
C ILE A 125 9.18 -0.12 6.04
N TRP A 126 8.03 0.54 6.22
CA TRP A 126 7.32 1.21 5.13
C TRP A 126 8.15 2.37 4.57
N MET A 127 8.69 3.23 5.44
CA MET A 127 9.56 4.34 5.06
C MET A 127 10.83 3.86 4.35
N CYS A 128 11.47 2.80 4.87
CA CYS A 128 12.62 2.17 4.22
C CYS A 128 12.26 1.64 2.83
N PHE A 129 11.08 1.01 2.69
CA PHE A 129 10.61 0.48 1.43
C PHE A 129 10.39 1.59 0.41
N GLU A 130 9.62 2.64 0.72
CA GLU A 130 9.37 3.74 -0.22
C GLU A 130 10.69 4.40 -0.66
N LYS A 131 11.63 4.60 0.27
CA LYS A 131 12.95 5.15 -0.07
C LYS A 131 13.75 4.25 -1.00
N LEU A 132 13.75 2.93 -0.74
CA LEU A 132 14.42 1.95 -1.59
C LEU A 132 13.77 1.89 -2.97
N HIS A 133 12.44 1.89 -3.02
CA HIS A 133 11.67 1.77 -4.24
C HIS A 133 11.84 2.96 -5.19
N MET A 134 12.32 4.10 -4.67
CA MET A 134 12.71 5.30 -5.43
C MET A 134 14.16 5.29 -5.96
N SER A 135 14.98 4.31 -5.56
CA SER A 135 16.44 4.36 -5.75
C SER A 135 17.02 3.26 -6.66
N TRP A 136 16.19 2.33 -7.15
CA TRP A 136 16.62 1.16 -7.92
C TRP A 136 16.15 1.16 -9.37
N GLU A 137 16.62 0.24 -10.20
CA GLU A 137 16.29 0.22 -11.64
C GLU A 137 14.81 -0.10 -11.93
N PHE A 138 14.15 -0.83 -11.04
CA PHE A 138 12.71 -1.13 -11.11
C PHE A 138 11.86 -0.11 -10.35
N THR A 139 12.31 1.16 -10.30
CA THR A 139 11.62 2.21 -9.54
C THR A 139 10.19 2.39 -10.04
N TRP A 140 9.24 2.37 -9.11
CA TRP A 140 7.85 2.77 -9.35
C TRP A 140 7.53 3.93 -8.40
N PRO A 141 7.62 5.18 -8.86
CA PRO A 141 7.46 6.34 -7.98
C PRO A 141 6.00 6.64 -7.63
N TRP A 142 5.07 5.89 -8.22
CA TRP A 142 3.65 5.95 -7.95
C TRP A 142 3.34 5.25 -6.62
N LEU A 143 2.26 5.68 -5.97
CA LEU A 143 1.71 5.05 -4.76
C LEU A 143 2.52 5.23 -3.47
N ASN A 144 3.52 6.13 -3.43
CA ASN A 144 4.12 6.58 -2.16
C ASN A 144 3.12 7.40 -1.33
N LEU A 145 2.81 6.98 -0.11
CA LEU A 145 1.68 7.52 0.67
C LEU A 145 1.64 9.04 0.76
N GLY A 146 2.79 9.69 0.93
CA GLY A 146 2.89 11.15 1.00
C GLY A 146 2.37 11.90 -0.21
N ASN A 147 2.34 11.27 -1.39
CA ASN A 147 1.81 11.86 -2.62
C ASN A 147 0.28 11.92 -2.66
N ALA A 148 -0.44 11.28 -1.73
CA ALA A 148 -1.91 11.29 -1.71
C ALA A 148 -2.49 12.71 -1.63
N PHE A 149 -1.77 13.66 -1.04
CA PHE A 149 -2.21 15.05 -0.88
C PHE A 149 -1.73 15.99 -2.00
N SER A 150 -1.28 15.48 -3.15
CA SER A 150 -0.77 16.32 -4.26
C SER A 150 -1.75 17.38 -4.74
N GLU A 151 -3.05 17.08 -4.72
CA GLU A 151 -4.13 18.01 -5.10
C GLU A 151 -4.52 18.99 -3.97
N TYR A 152 -3.92 18.88 -2.80
CA TYR A 152 -4.22 19.69 -1.60
C TYR A 152 -2.99 20.49 -1.13
N PRO A 153 -2.37 21.33 -1.98
CA PRO A 153 -1.11 22.00 -1.68
C PRO A 153 -1.17 22.88 -0.42
N LYS A 154 -2.35 23.45 -0.10
CA LYS A 154 -2.55 24.27 1.10
C LYS A 154 -2.29 23.52 2.42
N ILE A 155 -2.49 22.20 2.44
CA ILE A 155 -2.32 21.36 3.64
C ILE A 155 -0.86 20.90 3.79
N ILE A 156 -0.18 20.69 2.67
CA ILE A 156 1.15 20.09 2.61
C ILE A 156 2.27 21.11 2.39
N GLN A 157 2.06 22.39 2.69
CA GLN A 157 3.13 23.42 2.54
C GLN A 157 4.41 23.06 3.31
N TRP A 158 4.27 22.37 4.45
CA TRP A 158 5.41 21.91 5.24
C TRP A 158 6.26 20.83 4.55
N TYR A 159 5.75 20.18 3.47
CA TYR A 159 6.55 19.26 2.65
C TYR A 159 7.75 19.96 2.01
N ASP A 160 7.79 21.29 1.92
CA ASP A 160 8.99 22.02 1.47
C ASP A 160 10.23 21.69 2.32
N THR A 161 10.02 21.35 3.60
CA THR A 161 11.11 21.01 4.53
C THR A 161 11.45 19.52 4.58
N LEU A 162 10.45 18.63 4.54
CA LEU A 162 10.62 17.18 4.74
C LEU A 162 10.38 16.32 3.48
N GLY A 163 9.99 16.97 2.38
CA GLY A 163 9.56 16.33 1.14
C GLY A 163 8.31 15.46 1.30
N ALA A 164 7.93 14.79 0.21
CA ALA A 164 6.82 13.82 0.20
C ALA A 164 7.03 12.66 1.19
N THR A 165 8.28 12.29 1.48
CA THR A 165 8.61 11.29 2.49
C THR A 165 8.16 11.69 3.89
N GLY A 166 8.21 12.98 4.24
CA GLY A 166 7.61 13.48 5.48
C GLY A 166 6.11 13.23 5.52
N GLY A 167 5.44 13.38 4.38
CA GLY A 167 4.05 13.01 4.18
C GLY A 167 3.75 11.55 4.45
N SER A 168 4.55 10.63 3.91
CA SER A 168 4.41 9.20 4.16
C SER A 168 4.63 8.83 5.62
N PHE A 169 5.48 9.57 6.34
CA PHE A 169 5.68 9.40 7.78
C PHE A 169 4.50 9.93 8.59
N TRP A 170 3.85 11.00 8.12
CA TRP A 170 2.67 11.59 8.75
C TRP A 170 1.43 10.70 8.64
N ILE A 171 1.29 10.01 7.52
CA ILE A 171 0.22 9.05 7.23
C ILE A 171 0.42 7.74 7.98
#